data_AF-A0A539DYR4-F1
#
_entry.id   AF-A0A539DYR4-F1
#
_cell.length_a   1.000
_cell.length_b   1.000
_cell.length_c   1.000
_cell.angle_alpha   90.00
_cell.angle_beta   90.00
_cell.angle_gamma   90.00
#
_symmetry.space_group_name_H-M   'P 1'
#
loop_
_entity.id
_entity.type
_entity.pdbx_description
1 polymer ?
#
loop_
_entity_poly.entity_id
_entity_poly.type
_entity_poly.pdbx_seq_one_letter_code
_entity_poly.pdbx_strand_id
1 'polypeptide(L)'
;QINGCPFCVDINSATALKRGIGAEKLMALSTYKSSGLFTEKEQAALDYAEAVTYSDQRPTEAHFQSLRHHFDDDAIIELTGLIAFQNLSSKFNAALGVPPQGFCALAPPPSSHTSDKQESLV
;
A
#
# COMPACT_ATOMS: atom_id res chain seq x y z
N GLN A 1 2.43 2.17 -0.26
CA GLN A 1 2.49 3.64 -0.16
C GLN A 1 2.46 4.15 1.29
N ILE A 2 1.50 3.74 2.12
CA ILE A 2 1.31 4.28 3.50
C ILE A 2 2.57 4.15 4.38
N ASN A 3 3.22 2.98 4.40
CA ASN A 3 4.43 2.75 5.20
C ASN A 3 5.72 3.34 4.60
N GLY A 4 5.63 4.17 3.55
CA GLY A 4 6.81 4.87 3.00
C GLY A 4 7.93 3.96 2.48
N CYS A 5 7.62 2.77 1.93
CA CYS A 5 8.61 1.84 1.36
C CYS A 5 8.65 1.95 -0.19
N PRO A 6 9.64 2.64 -0.79
CA PRO A 6 9.73 2.79 -2.24
C PRO A 6 9.97 1.45 -2.97
N PHE A 7 10.85 0.60 -2.43
CA PHE A 7 11.08 -0.76 -2.92
C PHE A 7 9.77 -1.57 -3.02
N CYS A 8 8.93 -1.49 -2.00
CA CYS A 8 7.68 -2.22 -1.94
C CYS A 8 6.67 -1.69 -2.96
N VAL A 9 6.63 -0.37 -3.20
CA VAL A 9 5.79 0.23 -4.24
C VAL A 9 6.26 -0.21 -5.62
N ASP A 10 7.57 -0.21 -5.85
CA ASP A 10 8.20 -0.66 -7.10
C ASP A 10 7.82 -2.11 -7.46
N ILE A 11 8.17 -3.08 -6.60
CA ILE A 11 7.94 -4.50 -6.87
C ILE A 11 6.46 -4.88 -6.94
N ASN A 12 5.61 -4.30 -6.08
CA ASN A 12 4.17 -4.60 -6.10
C ASN A 12 3.47 -3.97 -7.30
N SER A 13 3.87 -2.77 -7.72
CA SER A 13 3.32 -2.16 -8.94
C SER A 13 3.69 -2.97 -10.18
N ALA A 14 4.94 -3.44 -10.28
CA ALA A 14 5.37 -4.33 -11.36
C ALA A 14 4.55 -5.64 -11.38
N THR A 15 4.34 -6.23 -10.20
CA THR A 15 3.55 -7.46 -10.03
C THR A 15 2.08 -7.25 -10.43
N ALA A 16 1.48 -6.13 -10.04
CA ALA A 16 0.10 -5.80 -10.39
C ALA A 16 -0.08 -5.59 -11.90
N LEU A 17 0.83 -4.87 -12.56
CA LEU A 17 0.84 -4.72 -14.02
C LEU A 17 0.96 -6.08 -14.72
N LYS A 18 1.87 -6.95 -14.24
CA LYS A 18 2.03 -8.31 -14.78
C LYS A 18 0.76 -9.17 -14.63
N ARG A 19 -0.05 -8.91 -13.60
CA ARG A 19 -1.35 -9.56 -13.37
C ARG A 19 -2.50 -8.91 -14.15
N GLY A 20 -2.22 -7.92 -14.99
CA GLY A 20 -3.22 -7.27 -15.85
C GLY A 20 -3.97 -6.11 -15.21
N ILE A 21 -3.57 -5.65 -14.01
CA ILE A 21 -4.11 -4.40 -13.46
C ILE A 21 -3.59 -3.23 -14.31
N GLY A 22 -4.49 -2.39 -14.81
CA GLY A 22 -4.14 -1.26 -15.65
C GLY A 22 -3.31 -0.19 -14.92
N ALA A 23 -2.40 0.46 -15.65
CA ALA A 23 -1.57 1.55 -15.14
C ALA A 23 -2.39 2.69 -14.51
N GLU A 24 -3.49 3.09 -15.15
CA GLU A 24 -4.39 4.14 -14.66
C GLU A 24 -4.96 3.81 -13.29
N LYS A 25 -5.40 2.56 -13.09
CA LYS A 25 -5.94 2.09 -11.80
C LYS A 25 -4.88 2.08 -10.71
N LEU A 26 -3.64 1.67 -11.03
CA LEU A 26 -2.53 1.73 -10.09
C LEU A 26 -2.19 3.16 -9.67
N MET A 27 -2.16 4.10 -10.63
CA MET A 27 -1.90 5.51 -10.34
C MET A 27 -3.01 6.14 -9.50
N ALA A 28 -4.25 5.66 -9.63
CA ALA A 28 -5.39 6.09 -8.82
C ALA A 28 -5.47 5.43 -7.44
N LEU A 29 -4.54 4.54 -7.07
CA LEU A 29 -4.62 3.78 -5.81
C LEU A 29 -4.58 4.67 -4.56
N SER A 30 -3.86 5.79 -4.57
CA SER A 30 -3.84 6.73 -3.43
C SER A 30 -5.12 7.54 -3.26
N THR A 31 -5.98 7.54 -4.28
CA THR A 31 -7.25 8.26 -4.32
C THR A 31 -8.43 7.33 -4.61
N TYR A 32 -8.30 6.04 -4.31
CA TYR A 32 -9.28 5.02 -4.69
C TYR A 32 -10.71 5.34 -4.24
N LYS A 33 -10.88 5.99 -3.07
CA LYS A 33 -12.19 6.39 -2.51
C LYS A 33 -12.98 7.34 -3.39
N SER A 34 -12.30 8.18 -4.17
CA SER A 34 -12.93 9.12 -5.12
C SER A 34 -12.79 8.70 -6.58
N SER A 35 -12.17 7.54 -6.84
CA SER A 35 -11.93 7.04 -8.18
C SER A 35 -13.03 6.06 -8.62
N GLY A 36 -13.59 6.31 -9.80
CA GLY A 36 -14.55 5.39 -10.44
C GLY A 36 -13.92 4.08 -10.96
N LEU A 37 -12.60 3.87 -10.79
CA LEU A 37 -11.88 2.70 -11.30
C LEU A 37 -11.95 1.49 -10.35
N PHE A 38 -12.42 1.67 -9.12
CA PHE A 38 -12.47 0.64 -8.08
C PHE A 38 -13.91 0.22 -7.81
N THR A 39 -14.16 -1.08 -7.91
CA THR A 39 -15.44 -1.69 -7.54
C THR A 39 -15.66 -1.60 -6.03
N GLU A 40 -16.91 -1.72 -5.57
CA GLU A 40 -17.24 -1.75 -4.13
C GLU A 40 -16.45 -2.83 -3.38
N LYS A 41 -16.29 -4.01 -4.00
CA LYS A 41 -15.47 -5.11 -3.47
C LYS A 41 -14.01 -4.70 -3.23
N GLU A 42 -13.42 -3.97 -4.17
CA GLU A 42 -12.04 -3.50 -4.04
C GLU A 42 -11.91 -2.37 -3.02
N GLN A 43 -12.87 -1.45 -2.98
CA GLN A 43 -12.90 -0.37 -1.98
C GLN A 43 -13.01 -0.95 -0.56
N ALA A 44 -13.87 -1.95 -0.33
CA ALA A 44 -13.99 -2.62 0.95
C ALA A 44 -12.66 -3.27 1.40
N ALA A 45 -11.96 -3.94 0.48
CA ALA A 45 -10.64 -4.53 0.76
C ALA A 45 -9.58 -3.46 1.05
N LEU A 46 -9.59 -2.35 0.31
CA LEU A 46 -8.64 -1.24 0.51
C LEU A 46 -8.90 -0.50 1.83
N ASP A 47 -10.16 -0.20 2.16
CA ASP A 47 -10.53 0.43 3.43
C ASP A 47 -10.08 -0.39 4.62
N TYR A 48 -10.30 -1.70 4.58
CA TYR A 48 -9.80 -2.62 5.59
C TYR A 48 -8.26 -2.64 5.64
N ALA A 49 -7.59 -2.69 4.49
CA ALA A 49 -6.13 -2.67 4.42
C ALA A 49 -5.53 -1.37 4.99
N GLU A 50 -6.14 -0.21 4.74
CA GLU A 50 -5.74 1.06 5.35
C GLU A 50 -5.90 1.01 6.86
N ALA A 51 -7.06 0.58 7.37
CA ALA A 51 -7.35 0.51 8.80
C ALA A 51 -6.44 -0.45 9.58
N VAL A 52 -5.96 -1.53 8.95
CA VAL A 52 -4.94 -2.43 9.53
C VAL A 52 -3.53 -1.82 9.48
N THR A 53 -3.27 -0.94 8.52
CA THR A 53 -1.91 -0.44 8.23
C THR A 53 -1.56 0.82 9.03
N TYR A 54 -2.50 1.77 9.16
CA TYR A 54 -2.32 2.99 9.93
C TYR A 54 -2.13 2.68 11.42
N SER A 55 -1.03 3.16 12.01
CA SER A 55 -0.66 2.83 13.40
C SER A 55 -1.58 3.41 14.47
N ASP A 56 -2.32 4.46 14.12
CA ASP A 56 -3.30 5.15 14.96
C ASP A 56 -4.73 4.65 14.75
N GLN A 57 -4.93 3.65 13.89
CA GLN A 57 -6.24 3.10 13.55
C GLN A 57 -6.35 1.62 13.94
N ARG A 58 -7.58 1.13 13.95
CA ARG A 58 -7.90 -0.30 14.07
C ARG A 58 -9.11 -0.61 13.18
N PRO A 59 -9.19 -1.82 12.62
CA PRO A 59 -10.41 -2.26 11.96
C PRO A 59 -11.62 -2.20 12.89
N THR A 60 -12.75 -1.75 12.35
CA THR A 60 -14.03 -1.63 13.06
C THR A 60 -15.04 -2.64 12.52
N GLU A 61 -16.14 -2.87 13.23
CA GLU A 61 -17.20 -3.78 12.75
C GLU A 61 -17.78 -3.33 11.40
N ALA A 62 -17.83 -2.03 11.11
CA ALA A 62 -18.26 -1.53 9.80
C ALA A 62 -17.37 -2.03 8.66
N HIS A 63 -16.05 -2.15 8.87
CA HIS A 63 -15.14 -2.71 7.88
C HIS A 63 -15.45 -4.20 7.64
N PHE A 64 -15.65 -4.98 8.71
CA PHE A 64 -15.98 -6.40 8.60
C PHE A 64 -17.37 -6.62 7.96
N GLN A 65 -18.36 -5.80 8.30
CA GLN A 65 -19.66 -5.83 7.64
C GLN A 65 -19.51 -5.58 6.13
N SER A 66 -18.79 -4.54 5.73
CA SER A 66 -18.52 -4.25 4.31
C SER A 66 -17.82 -5.42 3.61
N LEU A 67 -16.77 -5.98 4.21
CA LEU A 67 -16.07 -7.15 3.65
C LEU A 67 -16.99 -8.36 3.46
N ARG A 68 -17.84 -8.68 4.43
CA ARG A 68 -18.76 -9.83 4.37
C ARG A 68 -19.81 -9.72 3.26
N HIS A 69 -20.01 -8.55 2.65
CA HIS A 69 -20.84 -8.42 1.44
C HIS A 69 -20.16 -8.99 0.18
N HIS A 70 -18.83 -9.19 0.22
CA HIS A 70 -18.03 -9.51 -0.97
C HIS A 70 -17.06 -10.69 -0.82
N PHE A 71 -16.77 -11.10 0.42
CA PHE A 71 -15.81 -12.13 0.80
C PHE A 71 -16.42 -13.03 1.87
N ASP A 72 -16.09 -14.31 1.83
CA ASP A 72 -16.35 -15.24 2.94
C ASP A 72 -15.28 -15.10 4.02
N ASP A 73 -15.49 -15.79 5.15
CA ASP A 73 -14.58 -15.70 6.31
C ASP A 73 -13.16 -16.20 5.98
N ASP A 74 -13.02 -17.22 5.15
CA ASP A 74 -11.72 -17.75 4.71
C ASP A 74 -10.96 -16.71 3.89
N ALA A 75 -11.61 -16.07 2.91
CA ALA A 75 -11.01 -15.00 2.12
C ALA A 75 -10.64 -13.78 2.97
N ILE A 76 -11.42 -13.45 4.00
CA ILE A 76 -11.08 -12.37 4.94
C ILE A 76 -9.82 -12.73 5.73
N ILE A 77 -9.69 -13.97 6.22
CA ILE A 77 -8.48 -14.44 6.92
C ILE A 77 -7.25 -14.35 6.01
N GLU A 78 -7.36 -14.81 4.76
CA GLU A 78 -6.27 -14.72 3.77
C GLU A 78 -5.88 -13.26 3.47
N LEU A 79 -6.88 -12.39 3.28
CA LEU A 79 -6.68 -10.96 3.06
C LEU A 79 -5.92 -10.32 4.25
N THR A 80 -6.35 -10.59 5.49
CA THR A 80 -5.67 -10.11 6.69
C THR A 80 -4.22 -10.61 6.77
N GLY A 81 -3.99 -11.88 6.44
CA GLY A 81 -2.64 -12.46 6.38
C GLY A 81 -1.73 -11.75 5.39
N LEU A 82 -2.23 -11.47 4.18
CA LEU A 82 -1.48 -10.73 3.15
C LEU A 82 -1.19 -9.28 3.59
N ILE A 83 -2.16 -8.59 4.21
CA ILE A 83 -1.96 -7.23 4.73
C ILE A 83 -0.91 -7.22 5.85
N ALA A 84 -0.94 -8.20 6.75
CA ALA A 84 0.04 -8.34 7.82
C ALA A 84 1.46 -8.57 7.28
N PHE A 85 1.61 -9.49 6.32
CA PHE A 85 2.87 -9.72 5.63
C PHE A 85 3.39 -8.46 4.94
N GLN A 86 2.51 -7.74 4.22
CA GLN A 86 2.90 -6.50 3.54
C GLN A 86 3.30 -5.40 4.53
N ASN A 87 2.66 -5.33 5.71
CA ASN A 87 3.06 -4.44 6.79
C ASN A 87 4.45 -4.77 7.33
N LEU A 88 4.74 -6.04 7.60
CA LEU A 88 6.06 -6.49 8.04
C LEU A 88 7.13 -6.14 6.98
N SER A 89 6.92 -6.56 5.74
CA SER A 89 7.85 -6.33 4.64
C SER A 89 8.11 -4.84 4.40
N SER A 90 7.06 -4.02 4.38
CA SER A 90 7.22 -2.59 4.11
C SER A 90 7.83 -1.80 5.26
N LYS A 91 7.47 -2.09 6.51
CA LYS A 91 8.10 -1.41 7.67
C LYS A 91 9.56 -1.82 7.82
N PHE A 92 9.89 -3.09 7.59
CA PHE A 92 11.28 -3.57 7.58
C PHE A 92 12.13 -2.87 6.51
N ASN A 93 11.68 -2.90 5.25
CA ASN A 93 12.45 -2.33 4.15
C ASN A 93 12.54 -0.80 4.23
N ALA A 94 11.48 -0.13 4.70
CA ALA A 94 11.52 1.32 4.94
C ALA A 94 12.52 1.68 6.05
N ALA A 95 12.54 0.95 7.16
CA ALA A 95 13.48 1.20 8.26
C ALA A 95 14.95 1.06 7.85
N LEU A 96 15.25 0.19 6.89
CA LEU A 96 16.60 -0.02 6.35
C LEU A 96 16.92 0.88 5.14
N GLY A 97 15.99 1.73 4.69
CA GLY A 97 16.19 2.60 3.54
C GLY A 97 16.42 1.85 2.22
N VAL A 98 15.78 0.68 2.04
CA VAL A 98 15.97 -0.13 0.83
C VAL A 98 15.44 0.64 -0.40
N PRO A 99 16.29 0.93 -1.40
CA PRO A 99 15.90 1.70 -2.56
C PRO A 99 15.02 0.89 -3.53
N PRO A 100 14.24 1.56 -4.40
CA PRO A 100 13.60 0.87 -5.52
C PRO A 100 14.66 0.28 -6.46
N GLN A 101 14.31 -0.82 -7.14
CA GLN A 101 15.22 -1.55 -8.02
C GLN A 101 14.87 -1.39 -9.50
N GLY A 102 13.84 -0.58 -9.81
CA GLY A 102 13.43 -0.29 -11.18
C GLY A 102 12.56 -1.37 -11.81
N PHE A 103 11.80 -2.12 -11.00
CA PHE A 103 10.85 -3.12 -11.50
C PHE A 103 9.64 -2.48 -12.21
N CYS A 104 9.25 -1.26 -11.83
CA CYS A 104 8.11 -0.53 -12.36
C CYS A 104 8.45 0.94 -12.58
N ALA A 105 8.29 1.40 -13.82
CA ALA A 105 8.50 2.81 -14.19
C ALA A 105 7.42 3.78 -13.66
N LEU A 106 6.29 3.26 -13.18
CA LEU A 106 5.20 4.08 -12.62
C LEU A 106 5.38 4.38 -11.14
N ALA A 107 6.28 3.67 -10.44
CA ALA A 107 6.53 3.93 -9.04
C ALA A 107 7.17 5.34 -8.91
N PRO A 108 6.61 6.24 -8.08
CA PRO A 108 7.20 7.55 -7.90
C PRO A 108 8.65 7.41 -7.40
N PRO A 109 9.59 8.23 -7.89
CA PRO A 109 10.97 8.20 -7.40
C PRO A 109 10.97 8.45 -5.88
N PRO A 110 11.94 7.86 -5.14
CA PRO A 110 12.02 8.08 -3.70
C PRO A 110 12.10 9.59 -3.44
N SER A 111 11.30 10.10 -2.52
CA SER A 111 11.38 11.50 -2.09
C SER A 111 12.81 11.75 -1.63
N SER A 112 13.53 12.63 -2.32
CA SER A 112 14.86 13.05 -1.92
C SER A 112 14.74 13.72 -0.55
N HIS A 113 15.06 13.00 0.52
CA HIS A 113 15.47 13.64 1.75
C HIS A 113 16.81 14.30 1.45
N THR A 114 16.78 15.56 1.02
CA THR A 114 17.95 16.43 1.09
C THR A 114 18.33 16.52 2.56
N SER A 115 19.32 15.72 2.95
CA SER A 115 20.05 15.96 4.19
C SER A 115 20.79 17.28 3.98
N ASP A 116 20.13 18.38 4.34
CA ASP A 116 20.83 19.65 4.58
C ASP A 116 21.79 19.37 5.73
N LYS A 117 23.05 19.10 5.38
CA LYS A 117 24.16 19.22 6.30
C LYS A 117 24.25 20.70 6.65
N GLN A 118 23.65 21.07 7.79
CA GLN A 118 24.00 22.31 8.45
C GLN A 118 25.42 22.13 9.00
N GLU A 119 26.42 22.51 8.19
CA GLU A 119 27.76 22.84 8.69
C GLU A 119 27.60 23.97 9.70
N SER A 120 27.54 23.62 10.99
CA SER A 120 27.75 24.59 12.05
C SER A 120 29.26 24.82 12.13
N LEU A 121 29.66 26.03 11.78
CA LEU A 121 31.00 26.55 12.01
C LEU A 121 31.44 26.30 13.46
N VAL A 122 32.68 25.83 13.60
CA VAL A 122 33.56 26.06 14.75
C VAL A 122 34.66 26.99 14.28
#